data_AF-A0A6M0M746-F1
#
_entry.id   AF-A0A6M0M746-F1
#
_cell.length_a   1.000
_cell.length_b   1.000
_cell.length_c   1.000
_cell.angle_alpha   90.00
_cell.angle_beta   90.00
_cell.angle_gamma   90.00
#
_symmetry.space_group_name_H-M   'P 1'
#
loop_
_entity.id
_entity.type
_entity.pdbx_description
1 polymer ?
#
loop_
_entity_poly.entity_id
_entity_poly.type
_entity_poly.pdbx_seq_one_letter_code
_entity_poly.pdbx_strand_id
1 'polypeptide(L)' 'VKEYIRRNPTVGAQPNLSLEQVGNLLVNTPNAEEQQKIGSFFKQLDDTISLHQRKLDLLKEQKKGFLQKMFV' A
#
# COMPACT_ATOMS: atom_id res chain seq x y z
N VAL A 1 -7.31 -7.80 6.76
CA VAL A 1 -8.31 -8.34 5.81
C VAL A 1 -8.14 -9.83 5.55
N LYS A 2 -7.01 -10.33 5.00
CA LYS A 2 -6.81 -11.79 4.76
C LYS A 2 -7.10 -12.67 5.98
N GLU A 3 -6.57 -12.30 7.15
CA GLU A 3 -6.86 -13.02 8.41
C GLU A 3 -8.33 -12.93 8.84
N TYR A 4 -9.02 -11.84 8.53
CA TYR A 4 -10.44 -11.69 8.82
C TYR A 4 -11.28 -12.61 7.92
N ILE A 5 -10.94 -12.71 6.62
CA ILE A 5 -11.57 -13.63 5.65
C ILE A 5 -11.37 -15.08 6.10
N ARG A 6 -10.16 -15.43 6.57
CA ARG A 6 -9.85 -16.78 7.05
C ARG A 6 -10.64 -17.14 8.31
N ARG A 7 -10.95 -16.16 9.17
CA ARG A 7 -11.69 -16.35 10.42
C ARG A 7 -13.21 -16.31 10.25
N ASN A 8 -13.72 -15.64 9.21
CA ASN A 8 -15.15 -15.47 8.95
C ASN A 8 -15.51 -15.77 7.47
N PRO A 9 -15.16 -16.95 6.93
CA PRO A 9 -15.47 -17.27 5.54
C PRO A 9 -16.97 -17.47 5.35
N THR A 10 -17.50 -17.12 4.17
CA THR A 10 -18.75 -17.72 3.71
C THR A 10 -18.60 -19.22 3.55
N VAL A 11 -19.69 -19.97 3.71
CA VAL A 11 -19.70 -21.43 3.52
C VAL A 11 -19.43 -21.74 2.04
N GLY A 12 -18.27 -22.33 1.74
CA GLY A 12 -17.83 -22.65 0.38
C GLY A 12 -16.42 -23.21 0.31
N ALA A 13 -16.04 -23.79 -0.83
CA ALA A 13 -14.70 -24.38 -1.05
C ALA A 13 -13.56 -23.34 -1.11
N GLN A 14 -13.87 -22.11 -1.50
CA GLN A 14 -12.93 -20.99 -1.52
C GLN A 14 -13.37 -19.93 -0.50
N PRO A 15 -12.52 -19.55 0.47
CA PRO A 15 -12.85 -18.50 1.43
C PRO A 15 -13.07 -17.14 0.74
N ASN A 16 -14.25 -16.54 0.94
CA ASN A 16 -14.60 -15.21 0.48
C ASN A 16 -15.46 -14.47 1.53
N LEU A 17 -15.75 -13.19 1.27
CA LEU A 17 -16.68 -12.38 2.06
C LEU A 17 -17.91 -12.04 1.22
N SER A 18 -19.10 -12.16 1.79
CA SER A 18 -20.34 -11.66 1.17
C SER A 18 -20.46 -10.14 1.33
N LEU A 19 -21.28 -9.51 0.47
CA LEU A 19 -21.58 -8.07 0.60
C LEU A 19 -22.24 -7.74 1.93
N GLU A 20 -23.08 -8.64 2.45
CA GLU A 20 -23.70 -8.52 3.77
C GLU A 20 -22.66 -8.52 4.89
N GLN A 21 -21.69 -9.44 4.85
CA GLN A 21 -20.60 -9.47 5.82
C GLN A 21 -19.77 -8.18 5.79
N VAL A 22 -19.50 -7.65 4.59
CA VAL A 22 -18.78 -6.37 4.42
C VAL A 22 -19.60 -5.20 4.98
N GLY A 23 -20.90 -5.15 4.70
CA GLY A 23 -21.80 -4.10 5.20
C GLY A 23 -21.96 -4.10 6.71
N ASN A 24 -21.87 -5.28 7.34
CA ASN A 24 -21.99 -5.45 8.78
C ASN A 24 -20.64 -5.32 9.53
N LEU A 25 -19.55 -4.94 8.85
CA LEU A 25 -18.28 -4.67 9.51
C LEU A 25 -18.38 -3.44 10.41
N LEU A 26 -18.27 -3.68 11.71
CA LEU A 26 -18.08 -2.59 12.68
C LEU A 26 -16.66 -2.05 12.54
N VAL A 27 -16.54 -0.85 12.00
CA VAL A 27 -15.28 -0.12 11.89
C VAL A 27 -15.34 1.09 12.80
N ASN A 28 -14.45 1.14 13.80
CA ASN A 28 -14.27 2.34 14.59
C ASN A 28 -13.51 3.36 13.74
N THR A 29 -14.21 4.38 13.26
CA THR A 29 -13.63 5.48 12.50
C THR A 29 -13.56 6.74 13.36
N PRO A 30 -12.44 7.48 13.35
CA PRO A 30 -12.35 8.76 14.05
C PRO A 30 -13.23 9.82 13.35
N ASN A 31 -13.31 11.02 13.90
CA ASN A 31 -14.06 12.11 13.27
C ASN A 31 -13.45 12.51 11.90
N ALA A 32 -14.23 13.20 11.07
CA ALA A 32 -13.83 13.53 9.70
C ALA A 32 -12.55 14.37 9.61
N GLU A 33 -12.34 15.29 10.55
CA GLU A 33 -11.14 16.13 10.59
C GLU A 33 -9.88 15.30 10.84
N GLU A 34 -9.94 14.39 11.81
CA GLU A 34 -8.85 13.46 12.11
C GLU A 34 -8.59 12.51 10.94
N GLN A 35 -9.64 11.96 10.32
CA GLN A 35 -9.50 11.14 9.11
C GLN A 35 -8.76 11.89 8.00
N GLN A 36 -9.08 13.17 7.79
CA GLN A 36 -8.41 13.99 6.78
C GLN A 36 -6.93 14.22 7.11
N LYS A 37 -6.59 14.47 8.37
CA LYS A 37 -5.20 14.65 8.83
C LYS A 37 -4.39 13.37 8.65
N ILE A 38 -4.93 12.23 9.11
CA ILE A 38 -4.30 10.92 8.98
C ILE A 38 -4.13 10.57 7.49
N GLY A 39 -5.17 10.73 6.67
CA GLY A 39 -5.13 10.43 5.24
C GLY A 39 -4.11 11.31 4.50
N SER A 40 -4.05 12.60 4.83
CA SER A 40 -3.06 13.52 4.23
C SER A 40 -1.63 13.16 4.61
N PHE A 41 -1.41 12.74 5.86
CA PHE A 41 -0.10 12.27 6.31
C PHE A 41 0.36 11.03 5.53
N PHE A 42 -0.49 10.00 5.40
CA PHE A 42 -0.13 8.79 4.66
C PHE A 42 0.06 9.07 3.16
N LYS A 43 -0.73 9.97 2.57
CA LYS A 43 -0.51 10.41 1.18
C LYS A 43 0.87 11.03 1.00
N GLN A 44 1.28 11.94 1.89
CA GLN A 44 2.62 12.55 1.84
C GLN A 44 3.73 11.51 2.01
N LEU A 45 3.51 10.51 2.86
CA LEU A 45 4.45 9.41 3.05
C LEU A 45 4.61 8.58 1.76
N ASP A 46 3.50 8.19 1.12
CA ASP A 46 3.50 7.44 -0.14
C ASP A 46 4.18 8.22 -1.27
N ASP A 47 3.91 9.53 -1.37
CA ASP A 47 4.55 10.43 -2.33
C ASP A 47 6.06 10.52 -2.10
N THR A 48 6.47 10.59 -0.82
CA THR A 48 7.89 10.63 -0.43
C THR A 48 8.59 9.32 -0.77
N ILE A 49 7.99 8.16 -0.48
CA ILE A 49 8.54 6.85 -0.85
C ILE A 49 8.69 6.76 -2.36
N SER A 50 7.65 7.14 -3.11
CA SER A 50 7.65 7.12 -4.58
C SER A 50 8.72 8.04 -5.19
N LEU A 51 8.97 9.20 -4.58
CA LEU A 51 10.06 10.09 -4.97
C LEU A 51 11.44 9.45 -4.76
N HIS A 52 11.66 8.84 -3.59
CA HIS A 52 12.95 8.21 -3.26
C HIS A 52 13.20 6.98 -4.12
N GLN A 53 12.16 6.20 -4.44
CA GLN A 53 12.27 5.05 -5.34
C GLN A 53 12.71 5.47 -6.74
N ARG A 54 12.09 6.51 -7.31
CA ARG A 54 12.52 7.09 -8.61
C ARG A 54 13.96 7.56 -8.59
N LYS A 55 14.39 8.23 -7.52
CA LYS A 55 15.78 8.67 -7.35
C LYS A 55 16.75 7.49 -7.28
N LEU A 56 16.40 6.44 -6.53
CA LEU A 56 17.21 5.23 -6.42
C LEU A 56 17.40 4.55 -7.78
N ASP A 57 16.33 4.43 -8.56
CA ASP A 57 16.37 3.79 -9.87
C ASP A 57 17.22 4.61 -10.86
N LEU A 58 17.10 5.94 -10.84
CA LEU A 58 17.97 6.82 -11.62
C LEU A 58 19.46 6.65 -11.25
N LEU A 59 19.78 6.59 -9.96
CA LEU A 59 21.16 6.42 -9.50
C LEU A 59 21.73 5.05 -9.91
N LYS A 60 20.92 4.00 -9.92
CA LYS A 60 21.32 2.67 -10.41
C LYS A 60 21.66 2.71 -11.89
N GLU A 61 20.83 3.36 -12.72
CA GLU A 61 21.10 3.50 -14.15
C GLU A 61 22.34 4.36 -14.43
N GLN A 62 22.53 5.46 -13.69
CA GLN A 62 23.74 6.28 -13.79
C GLN A 62 25.00 5.48 -13.42
N LYS A 63 24.96 4.73 -12.31
CA LYS A 63 26.07 3.87 -11.89
C LYS A 63 26.41 2.85 -12.98
N LYS A 64 25.40 2.21 -13.58
CA LYS A 64 25.57 1.26 -14.68
C LYS A 64 26.24 1.93 -15.89
N GLY A 65 25.76 3.10 -16.30
CA GLY A 65 26.35 3.86 -17.41
C GLY A 65 27.79 4.29 -17.17
N PHE A 66 28.14 4.71 -15.94
CA PHE A 66 29.52 5.06 -15.59
C PHE A 66 30.44 3.84 -15.56
N LEU A 67 29.98 2.71 -15.02
CA LEU A 67 30.76 1.47 -15.03
C LEU A 67 31.03 0.99 -16.47
N GLN A 68 30.04 1.08 -17.37
CA GLN A 68 30.26 0.75 -18.78
C GLN A 68 31.35 1.61 -19.41
N LYS A 69 31.39 2.91 -19.09
CA LYS A 69 32.43 3.83 -19.58
C LYS A 69 33.82 3.65 -18.95
N MET A 70 33.94 2.91 -17.84
CA MET A 70 35.23 2.67 -17.19
C MET A 70 35.99 1.48 -17.79
N PHE A 71 35.28 0.54 -18.42
CA PHE A 71 35.84 -0.72 -18.92
C PHE A 71 35.76 -0.86 -20.46
N VAL A 72 35.41 0.22 -21.15
CA VAL A 72 35.46 0.40 -22.61
C VAL A 72 36.39 1.56 -22.89
#